data_AF-A0A8I1MYU2-F1
#
_entry.id   AF-A0A8I1MYU2-F1
#
_cell.length_a   1.000
_cell.length_b   1.000
_cell.length_c   1.000
_cell.angle_alpha   90.00
_cell.angle_beta   90.00
_cell.angle_gamma   90.00
#
_symmetry.space_group_name_H-M   'P 1'
#
loop_
_entity.id
_entity.type
_entity.pdbx_description
1 polymer ?
#
loop_
_entity_poly.entity_id
_entity_poly.type
_entity_poly.pdbx_seq_one_letter_code
_entity_poly.pdbx_strand_id
1 'polypeptide(L)'
;MNIADLGDAVRQSISAQLDILPPIAEVSSLLFNFESDYAKTLCCMPMLVRYRLDECRIKLSLQDWQTLDLATRKRLITEDLDPLGGKRRYRHLLVQAIVHQAKTRVVRMPASQEELEWNCLYLPDRVRQAAVDKSLRLDGPRAWSELNALQRFTLFKLTRPGHRNRNFPLALREFGLCAQSVQT
;
A
#
# COMPACT_ATOMS: atom_id res chain seq x y z
N MET A 1 42.27 -2.34 15.56
CA MET A 1 41.09 -2.07 14.71
C MET A 1 40.27 -1.03 15.42
N ASN A 2 40.17 0.19 14.86
CA ASN A 2 39.64 1.34 15.58
C ASN A 2 38.10 1.36 15.50
N ILE A 3 37.42 1.92 16.51
CA ILE A 3 35.94 2.00 16.55
C ILE A 3 35.39 2.81 15.35
N ALA A 4 36.20 3.74 14.81
CA ALA A 4 35.91 4.48 13.60
C ALA A 4 35.85 3.59 12.33
N ASP A 5 36.77 2.63 12.20
CA ASP A 5 36.83 1.71 11.04
C ASP A 5 35.63 0.76 11.01
N LEU A 6 35.11 0.37 12.18
CA LEU A 6 33.88 -0.42 12.30
C LEU A 6 32.63 0.38 11.89
N GLY A 7 32.61 1.69 12.18
CA GLY A 7 31.53 2.60 11.80
C GLY A 7 31.47 2.84 10.30
N ASP A 8 32.62 2.98 9.64
CA ASP A 8 32.71 3.19 8.19
C ASP A 8 32.42 1.92 7.40
N ALA A 9 32.86 0.74 7.87
CA ALA A 9 32.52 -0.54 7.24
C ALA A 9 31.02 -0.87 7.34
N VAL A 10 30.37 -0.52 8.45
CA VAL A 10 28.90 -0.66 8.62
C VAL A 10 28.16 0.36 7.74
N ARG A 11 28.64 1.61 7.66
CA ARG A 11 28.07 2.62 6.75
C ARG A 11 28.25 2.25 5.28
N GLN A 12 29.41 1.72 4.88
CA GLN A 12 29.65 1.21 3.53
C GLN A 12 28.83 -0.05 3.23
N SER A 13 28.61 -0.93 4.20
CA SER A 13 27.74 -2.10 4.01
C SER A 13 26.25 -1.71 3.90
N ILE A 14 25.80 -0.71 4.66
CA ILE A 14 24.44 -0.13 4.54
C ILE A 14 24.29 0.64 3.22
N SER A 15 25.34 1.37 2.81
CA SER A 15 25.39 2.08 1.53
C SER A 15 25.43 1.14 0.34
N ALA A 16 26.13 0.00 0.44
CA ALA A 16 26.20 -1.02 -0.60
C ALA A 16 24.88 -1.80 -0.76
N GLN A 17 24.11 -1.97 0.31
CA GLN A 17 22.73 -2.47 0.24
C GLN A 17 21.73 -1.42 -0.30
N LEU A 18 22.13 -0.15 -0.41
CA LEU A 18 21.32 0.95 -0.93
C LEU A 18 21.35 1.04 -2.47
N ASP A 19 22.27 0.33 -3.16
CA ASP A 19 22.70 0.69 -4.50
C ASP A 19 22.13 -0.08 -5.69
N ILE A 20 21.14 -0.97 -5.52
CA ILE A 20 20.31 -1.39 -6.66
C ILE A 20 18.86 -1.52 -6.21
N LEU A 21 18.18 -0.37 -6.05
CA LEU A 21 16.73 -0.40 -6.02
C LEU A 21 16.21 -0.82 -7.39
N PRO A 22 15.23 -1.75 -7.45
CA PRO A 22 14.74 -2.27 -8.70
C PRO A 22 14.22 -1.13 -9.61
N PRO A 23 14.28 -1.32 -10.94
CA PRO A 23 13.66 -0.41 -11.89
C PRO A 23 12.20 -0.16 -11.53
N ILE A 24 11.67 1.02 -11.90
CA ILE A 24 10.29 1.37 -11.55
C ILE A 24 9.28 0.37 -12.13
N ALA A 25 9.62 -0.28 -13.25
CA ALA A 25 8.82 -1.33 -13.86
C ALA A 25 8.64 -2.56 -12.94
N GLU A 26 9.72 -3.01 -12.29
CA GLU A 26 9.70 -4.15 -11.37
C GLU A 26 9.01 -3.80 -10.04
N VAL A 27 9.16 -2.55 -9.58
CA VAL A 27 8.38 -2.05 -8.44
C VAL A 27 6.87 -2.00 -8.77
N SER A 28 6.53 -1.62 -10.00
CA SER A 28 5.14 -1.51 -10.45
C SER A 28 4.45 -2.87 -10.56
N SER A 29 5.18 -3.97 -10.80
CA SER A 29 4.58 -5.32 -10.81
C SER A 29 4.16 -5.83 -9.43
N LEU A 30 4.53 -5.14 -8.35
CA LEU A 30 4.04 -5.41 -6.99
C LEU A 30 2.72 -4.69 -6.67
N LEU A 31 2.25 -3.82 -7.57
CA LEU A 31 1.03 -3.02 -7.40
C LEU A 31 -0.12 -3.64 -8.19
N PHE A 32 -1.35 -3.21 -7.88
CA PHE A 32 -2.51 -3.64 -8.65
C PHE A 32 -2.56 -2.99 -10.03
N ASN A 33 -3.10 -3.69 -11.02
CA ASN A 33 -3.16 -3.20 -12.40
C ASN A 33 -4.01 -1.93 -12.51
N PHE A 34 -5.10 -1.81 -11.75
CA PHE A 34 -5.90 -0.58 -11.72
C PHE A 34 -5.13 0.65 -11.20
N GLU A 35 -3.94 0.47 -10.63
CA GLU A 35 -3.05 1.55 -10.16
C GLU A 35 -2.04 2.00 -11.23
N SER A 36 -2.06 1.39 -12.42
CA SER A 36 -1.06 1.60 -13.48
C SER A 36 -0.87 3.05 -13.90
N ASP A 37 -1.94 3.86 -13.85
CA ASP A 37 -1.94 5.28 -14.25
C ASP A 37 -0.95 6.11 -13.44
N TYR A 38 -0.73 5.76 -12.17
CA TYR A 38 0.18 6.46 -11.28
C TYR A 38 1.34 5.60 -10.78
N ALA A 39 1.33 4.28 -11.02
CA ALA A 39 2.42 3.38 -10.66
C ALA A 39 3.77 3.78 -11.27
N LYS A 40 3.75 4.30 -12.51
CA LYS A 40 4.97 4.71 -13.25
C LYS A 40 5.70 5.90 -12.63
N THR A 41 4.96 6.79 -11.97
CA THR A 41 5.51 8.03 -11.38
C THR A 41 5.47 8.01 -9.86
N LEU A 42 4.74 7.06 -9.26
CA LEU A 42 4.40 7.01 -7.84
C LEU A 42 3.90 8.36 -7.30
N CYS A 43 3.17 9.11 -8.13
CA CYS A 43 2.61 10.42 -7.75
C CYS A 43 1.45 10.30 -6.76
N CYS A 44 0.81 9.11 -6.70
CA CYS A 44 -0.16 8.73 -5.69
C CYS A 44 0.38 7.58 -4.85
N MET A 45 -0.03 7.53 -3.58
CA MET A 45 0.33 6.45 -2.67
C MET A 45 -0.45 5.17 -3.03
N PRO A 46 0.25 4.07 -3.40
CA PRO A 46 -0.40 2.81 -3.77
C PRO A 46 -1.15 2.16 -2.62
N MET A 47 -2.09 1.26 -2.94
CA MET A 47 -2.87 0.54 -1.92
C MET A 47 -2.00 -0.34 -1.01
N LEU A 48 -0.93 -0.94 -1.55
CA LEU A 48 0.07 -1.66 -0.76
C LEU A 48 0.69 -0.77 0.32
N VAL A 49 1.12 0.45 -0.04
CA VAL A 49 1.73 1.37 0.93
C VAL A 49 0.70 1.79 1.98
N ARG A 50 -0.52 2.13 1.58
CA ARG A 50 -1.61 2.47 2.52
C ARG A 50 -1.89 1.34 3.50
N TYR A 51 -1.90 0.10 3.03
CA TYR A 51 -2.06 -1.09 3.87
C TYR A 51 -0.94 -1.17 4.92
N ARG A 52 0.31 -1.01 4.50
CA ARG A 52 1.46 -1.04 5.41
C ARG A 52 1.48 0.13 6.41
N LEU A 53 0.96 1.30 6.04
CA LEU A 53 0.79 2.42 6.95
C LEU A 53 -0.22 2.10 8.07
N ASP A 54 -1.34 1.47 7.74
CA ASP A 54 -2.34 1.00 8.69
C ASP A 54 -1.75 -0.06 9.63
N GLU A 55 -1.02 -1.05 9.07
CA GLU A 55 -0.28 -2.05 9.83
C GLU A 55 0.69 -1.41 10.84
N CYS A 56 1.40 -0.36 10.39
CA CYS A 56 2.36 0.36 11.22
C CYS A 56 1.70 1.41 12.14
N ARG A 57 0.42 1.72 11.96
CA ARG A 57 -0.30 2.80 12.63
C ARG A 57 0.45 4.13 12.58
N ILE A 58 1.02 4.46 11.43
CA ILE A 58 1.71 5.73 11.17
C ILE A 58 1.00 6.42 10.01
N LYS A 59 0.61 7.67 10.23
CA LYS A 59 -0.01 8.49 9.19
C LYS A 59 1.07 9.10 8.30
N LEU A 60 0.85 9.03 6.99
CA LEU A 60 1.61 9.76 5.98
C LEU A 60 0.59 10.46 5.07
N SER A 61 0.65 11.78 4.96
CA SER A 61 -0.26 12.49 4.06
C SER A 61 0.15 12.27 2.59
N LEU A 62 -0.76 12.51 1.65
CA LEU A 62 -0.41 12.47 0.22
C LEU A 62 0.64 13.53 -0.12
N GLN A 63 0.57 14.70 0.51
CA GLN A 63 1.56 15.76 0.33
C GLN A 63 2.94 15.31 0.81
N ASP A 64 3.04 14.73 2.02
CA ASP A 64 4.30 14.20 2.52
C ASP A 64 4.83 13.05 1.65
N TRP A 65 3.95 12.17 1.15
CA TRP A 65 4.36 11.14 0.19
C TRP A 65 4.99 11.74 -1.06
N GLN A 66 4.39 12.82 -1.58
CA GLN A 66 4.85 13.52 -2.77
C GLN A 66 6.15 14.33 -2.56
N THR A 67 6.59 14.56 -1.32
CA THR A 67 7.91 15.15 -1.04
C THR A 67 9.02 14.10 -0.92
N LEU A 68 8.68 12.83 -0.67
CA LEU A 68 9.67 11.75 -0.62
C LEU A 68 10.33 11.56 -1.99
N ASP A 69 11.62 11.27 -2.02
CA ASP A 69 12.30 10.94 -3.27
C ASP A 69 11.81 9.59 -3.83
N LEU A 70 12.06 9.37 -5.13
CA LEU A 70 11.60 8.16 -5.81
C LEU A 70 12.21 6.89 -5.21
N ALA A 71 13.48 6.95 -4.78
CA ALA A 71 14.17 5.82 -4.15
C ALA A 71 13.46 5.37 -2.86
N THR A 72 13.05 6.32 -2.04
CA THR A 72 12.35 6.07 -0.77
C THR A 72 10.95 5.54 -1.01
N ARG A 73 10.22 6.08 -2.00
CA ARG A 73 8.92 5.53 -2.41
C ARG A 73 9.03 4.09 -2.89
N LYS A 74 10.05 3.77 -3.70
CA LYS A 74 10.34 2.39 -4.13
C LYS A 74 10.64 1.48 -2.94
N ARG A 75 11.49 1.92 -2.00
CA ARG A 75 11.80 1.15 -0.78
C ARG A 75 10.56 0.85 0.04
N LEU A 76 9.67 1.82 0.22
CA LEU A 76 8.39 1.62 0.92
C LEU A 76 7.45 0.64 0.19
N ILE A 77 7.69 0.34 -1.09
CA ILE A 77 6.96 -0.68 -1.85
C ILE A 77 7.66 -2.04 -1.79
N THR A 78 8.99 -2.09 -1.85
CA THR A 78 9.75 -3.34 -1.91
C THR A 78 10.06 -3.94 -0.54
N GLU A 79 10.08 -3.15 0.53
CA GLU A 79 10.36 -3.65 1.87
C GLU A 79 9.26 -4.61 2.35
N ASP A 80 9.62 -5.87 2.61
CA ASP A 80 8.69 -6.87 3.08
C ASP A 80 8.34 -6.68 4.57
N LEU A 81 7.12 -7.07 4.94
CA LEU A 81 6.65 -7.12 6.32
C LEU A 81 6.80 -8.54 6.90
N ASP A 82 7.94 -9.17 6.64
CA ASP A 82 8.21 -10.52 7.15
C ASP A 82 8.03 -10.62 8.69
N PRO A 83 7.71 -11.81 9.21
CA PRO A 83 7.56 -12.03 10.65
C PRO A 83 8.85 -11.81 11.45
N LEU A 84 10.02 -11.91 10.83
CA LEU A 84 11.34 -11.88 11.47
C LEU A 84 11.85 -10.46 11.76
N GLY A 85 11.12 -9.43 11.37
CA GLY A 85 11.48 -8.04 11.66
C GLY A 85 11.07 -7.02 10.62
N GLY A 86 10.46 -7.43 9.51
CA GLY A 86 10.02 -6.55 8.42
C GLY A 86 9.19 -5.37 8.91
N LYS A 87 8.25 -5.60 9.84
CA LYS A 87 7.47 -4.51 10.45
C LYS A 87 8.31 -3.47 11.19
N ARG A 88 9.41 -3.87 11.84
CA ARG A 88 10.31 -2.91 12.52
C ARG A 88 11.13 -2.13 11.51
N ARG A 89 11.68 -2.79 10.49
CA ARG A 89 12.46 -2.14 9.41
C ARG A 89 11.60 -1.15 8.64
N TYR A 90 10.40 -1.55 8.26
CA TYR A 90 9.44 -0.67 7.59
C TYR A 90 9.10 0.57 8.41
N ARG A 91 8.83 0.40 9.71
CA ARG A 91 8.58 1.54 10.62
C ARG A 91 9.77 2.47 10.70
N HIS A 92 10.99 1.93 10.78
CA HIS A 92 12.20 2.73 10.82
C HIS A 92 12.37 3.54 9.53
N LEU A 93 12.25 2.88 8.37
CA LEU A 93 12.28 3.52 7.05
C LEU A 93 11.25 4.66 6.95
N LEU A 94 10.02 4.39 7.36
CA LEU A 94 8.93 5.36 7.30
C LEU A 94 9.17 6.59 8.21
N VAL A 95 9.65 6.36 9.43
CA VAL A 95 10.00 7.46 10.36
C VAL A 95 11.13 8.31 9.79
N GLN A 96 12.18 7.68 9.26
CA GLN A 96 13.30 8.38 8.63
C GLN A 96 12.84 9.22 7.45
N ALA A 97 11.99 8.66 6.56
CA ALA A 97 11.43 9.36 5.42
C ALA A 97 10.61 10.60 5.84
N ILE A 98 9.73 10.45 6.84
CA ILE A 98 8.89 11.55 7.35
C ILE A 98 9.74 12.66 7.96
N VAL A 99 10.72 12.31 8.81
CA VAL A 99 11.51 13.32 9.54
C VAL A 99 12.51 14.02 8.62
N HIS A 100 13.19 13.29 7.75
CA HIS A 100 14.32 13.84 7.00
C HIS A 100 13.95 14.36 5.61
N GLN A 101 12.96 13.79 4.94
CA GLN A 101 12.55 14.22 3.60
C GLN A 101 11.30 15.09 3.65
N ALA A 102 10.22 14.60 4.27
CA ALA A 102 9.00 15.38 4.39
C ALA A 102 9.11 16.53 5.39
N LYS A 103 10.06 16.45 6.34
CA LYS A 103 10.31 17.45 7.39
C LYS A 103 9.06 17.75 8.23
N THR A 104 8.25 16.72 8.46
CA THR A 104 7.04 16.78 9.29
C THR A 104 7.15 15.88 10.51
N ARG A 105 6.24 16.07 11.48
CA ARG A 105 6.19 15.23 12.68
C ARG A 105 5.54 13.89 12.37
N VAL A 106 6.12 12.80 12.87
CA VAL A 106 5.48 11.48 12.84
C VAL A 106 4.20 11.50 13.66
N VAL A 107 3.08 11.23 13.01
CA VAL A 107 1.76 11.11 13.65
C VAL A 107 1.40 9.63 13.73
N ARG A 108 1.11 9.14 14.94
CA ARG A 108 0.58 7.80 15.14
C ARG A 108 -0.94 7.79 14.91
N MET A 109 -1.42 6.75 14.28
CA MET A 109 -2.85 6.49 14.14
C MET A 109 -3.34 5.72 15.36
N PRO A 110 -4.58 5.96 15.83
CA PRO A 110 -5.21 5.11 16.83
C PRO A 110 -5.35 3.67 16.30
N ALA A 111 -5.65 2.72 17.19
CA ALA A 111 -6.03 1.38 16.75
C ALA A 111 -7.26 1.49 15.83
N SER A 112 -7.20 0.88 14.65
CA SER A 112 -8.28 0.96 13.68
C SER A 112 -9.36 -0.04 14.04
N GLN A 113 -10.58 0.45 14.30
CA GLN A 113 -11.75 -0.43 14.39
C GLN A 113 -12.14 -1.00 13.02
N GLU A 114 -11.73 -0.34 11.93
CA GLU A 114 -12.01 -0.79 10.56
C GLU A 114 -11.36 -2.16 10.25
N GLU A 115 -10.29 -2.54 10.97
CA GLU A 115 -9.60 -3.83 10.75
C GLU A 115 -10.53 -5.02 10.93
N LEU A 116 -11.42 -4.98 11.93
CA LEU A 116 -12.40 -6.03 12.17
C LEU A 116 -13.45 -6.10 11.05
N GLU A 117 -13.75 -4.98 10.41
CA GLU A 117 -14.73 -4.92 9.33
C GLU A 117 -14.17 -5.43 8.00
N TRP A 118 -12.94 -5.06 7.62
CA TRP A 118 -12.39 -5.47 6.33
C TRP A 118 -11.68 -6.83 6.38
N ASN A 119 -11.18 -7.26 7.55
CA ASN A 119 -10.46 -8.52 7.67
C ASN A 119 -11.37 -9.72 7.98
N CYS A 120 -12.68 -9.57 7.86
CA CYS A 120 -13.63 -10.67 8.00
C CYS A 120 -13.78 -11.47 6.69
N LEU A 121 -14.35 -12.68 6.80
CA LEU A 121 -14.58 -13.58 5.66
C LEU A 121 -15.94 -13.40 4.97
N TYR A 122 -16.82 -12.56 5.51
CA TYR A 122 -18.09 -12.21 4.88
C TYR A 122 -18.00 -10.85 4.18
N LEU A 123 -18.77 -10.65 3.11
CA LEU A 123 -18.78 -9.38 2.38
C LEU A 123 -19.33 -8.24 3.27
N PRO A 124 -18.55 -7.19 3.59
CA PRO A 124 -19.01 -6.09 4.42
C PRO A 124 -20.12 -5.29 3.73
N ASP A 125 -21.12 -4.85 4.49
CA ASP A 125 -22.27 -4.09 3.95
C ASP A 125 -21.84 -2.80 3.25
N ARG A 126 -20.80 -2.15 3.74
CA ARG A 126 -20.20 -0.98 3.08
C ARG A 126 -19.77 -1.28 1.64
N VAL A 127 -19.13 -2.43 1.42
CA VAL A 127 -18.65 -2.84 0.09
C VAL A 127 -19.82 -3.23 -0.79
N ARG A 128 -20.80 -3.94 -0.23
CA ARG A 128 -22.06 -4.29 -0.90
C ARG A 128 -22.81 -3.03 -1.36
N GLN A 129 -23.01 -2.06 -0.48
CA GLN A 129 -23.72 -0.83 -0.78
C GLN A 129 -23.01 -0.03 -1.86
N ALA A 130 -21.68 0.09 -1.79
CA ALA A 130 -20.90 0.78 -2.81
C ALA A 130 -20.99 0.13 -4.21
N ALA A 131 -21.18 -1.20 -4.27
CA ALA A 131 -21.45 -1.89 -5.54
C ALA A 131 -22.86 -1.56 -6.07
N VAL A 132 -23.88 -1.61 -5.20
CA VAL A 132 -25.26 -1.24 -5.54
C VAL A 132 -25.35 0.20 -6.04
N ASP A 133 -24.74 1.15 -5.34
CA ASP A 133 -24.73 2.58 -5.70
C ASP A 133 -24.08 2.84 -7.07
N LYS A 134 -23.26 1.91 -7.55
CA LYS A 134 -22.60 1.96 -8.86
C LYS A 134 -23.21 1.03 -9.90
N SER A 135 -24.35 0.40 -9.58
CA SER A 135 -25.01 -0.59 -10.44
C SER A 135 -24.08 -1.73 -10.86
N LEU A 136 -23.16 -2.14 -9.97
CA LEU A 136 -22.25 -3.26 -10.17
C LEU A 136 -22.84 -4.53 -9.58
N ARG A 137 -22.79 -5.61 -10.35
CA ARG A 137 -23.18 -6.95 -9.90
C ARG A 137 -21.94 -7.67 -9.39
N LEU A 138 -22.04 -8.29 -8.21
CA LEU A 138 -20.97 -9.11 -7.63
C LEU A 138 -21.14 -10.57 -8.05
N ASP A 139 -21.12 -10.82 -9.35
CA ASP A 139 -21.37 -12.10 -10.02
C ASP A 139 -20.10 -12.70 -10.65
N GLY A 140 -18.93 -12.28 -10.16
CA GLY A 140 -17.65 -12.82 -10.60
C GLY A 140 -17.38 -14.24 -10.09
N PRO A 141 -16.30 -14.87 -10.60
CA PRO A 141 -15.95 -16.27 -10.29
C PRO A 141 -15.41 -16.49 -8.88
N ARG A 142 -15.03 -15.44 -8.15
CA ARG A 142 -14.48 -15.54 -6.78
C ARG A 142 -15.45 -14.93 -5.77
N ALA A 143 -15.43 -15.44 -4.55
CA ALA A 143 -16.09 -14.85 -3.40
C ALA A 143 -15.16 -13.94 -2.58
N TRP A 144 -15.75 -13.09 -1.74
CA TRP A 144 -15.01 -12.22 -0.81
C TRP A 144 -14.07 -13.00 0.13
N SER A 145 -14.51 -14.17 0.60
CA SER A 145 -13.74 -15.04 1.49
C SER A 145 -12.44 -15.56 0.86
N GLU A 146 -12.36 -15.61 -0.47
CA GLU A 146 -11.19 -16.09 -1.21
C GLU A 146 -10.15 -14.99 -1.45
N LEU A 147 -10.47 -13.74 -1.14
CA LEU A 147 -9.54 -12.62 -1.30
C LEU A 147 -8.41 -12.70 -0.26
N ASN A 148 -7.23 -12.20 -0.59
CA ASN A 148 -6.19 -11.99 0.42
C ASN A 148 -6.48 -10.71 1.24
N ALA A 149 -5.74 -10.52 2.34
CA ALA A 149 -5.93 -9.37 3.23
C ALA A 149 -5.79 -8.02 2.51
N LEU A 150 -4.79 -7.88 1.62
CA LEU A 150 -4.57 -6.64 0.86
C LEU A 150 -5.73 -6.35 -0.11
N GLN A 151 -6.29 -7.36 -0.75
CA GLN A 151 -7.45 -7.23 -1.65
C GLN A 151 -8.70 -6.80 -0.88
N ARG A 152 -8.99 -7.43 0.27
CA ARG A 152 -10.11 -7.03 1.14
C ARG A 152 -9.95 -5.61 1.67
N PHE A 153 -8.78 -5.30 2.23
CA PHE A 153 -8.41 -3.95 2.66
C PHE A 153 -8.64 -2.94 1.55
N THR A 154 -8.21 -3.29 0.33
CA THR A 154 -8.28 -2.40 -0.82
C THR A 154 -9.72 -2.04 -1.15
N LEU A 155 -10.58 -3.04 -1.36
CA LEU A 155 -11.99 -2.79 -1.66
C LEU A 155 -12.64 -1.96 -0.57
N PHE A 156 -12.42 -2.30 0.70
CA PHE A 156 -12.96 -1.54 1.82
C PHE A 156 -12.50 -0.07 1.80
N LYS A 157 -11.21 0.21 1.62
CA LYS A 157 -10.69 1.59 1.54
C LYS A 157 -11.23 2.37 0.35
N LEU A 158 -11.45 1.74 -0.80
CA LEU A 158 -11.99 2.40 -2.00
C LEU A 158 -13.47 2.80 -1.83
N THR A 159 -14.16 2.25 -0.82
CA THR A 159 -15.57 2.57 -0.47
C THR A 159 -15.71 3.60 0.65
N ARG A 160 -14.63 4.30 1.00
CA ARG A 160 -14.70 5.40 1.98
C ARG A 160 -15.60 6.54 1.46
N PRO A 161 -16.55 7.04 2.28
CA PRO A 161 -17.45 8.11 1.90
C PRO A 161 -16.68 9.40 1.62
N GLY A 162 -17.26 10.28 0.81
CA GLY A 162 -16.68 11.58 0.47
C GLY A 162 -15.80 11.60 -0.79
N HIS A 163 -15.53 10.44 -1.42
CA HIS A 163 -14.78 10.38 -2.68
C HIS A 163 -15.40 9.42 -3.70
N ARG A 164 -15.70 9.92 -4.90
CA ARG A 164 -15.97 9.04 -6.04
C ARG A 164 -14.69 8.34 -6.43
N ASN A 165 -14.55 7.08 -6.03
CA ASN A 165 -13.37 6.30 -6.36
C ASN A 165 -13.57 5.56 -7.68
N ARG A 166 -12.92 6.05 -8.75
CA ARG A 166 -12.95 5.43 -10.09
C ARG A 166 -12.26 4.06 -10.12
N ASN A 167 -11.42 3.75 -9.13
CA ASN A 167 -10.69 2.48 -9.07
C ASN A 167 -11.54 1.36 -8.46
N PHE A 168 -12.65 1.65 -7.76
CA PHE A 168 -13.46 0.61 -7.13
C PHE A 168 -14.04 -0.42 -8.13
N PRO A 169 -14.67 -0.01 -9.26
CA PRO A 169 -15.11 -0.97 -10.29
C PRO A 169 -13.95 -1.76 -10.91
N LEU A 170 -12.79 -1.13 -11.09
CA LEU A 170 -11.59 -1.77 -11.67
C LEU A 170 -11.05 -2.84 -10.71
N ALA A 171 -10.96 -2.52 -9.41
CA ALA A 171 -10.52 -3.44 -8.37
C ALA A 171 -11.47 -4.65 -8.23
N LEU A 172 -12.79 -4.44 -8.30
CA LEU A 172 -13.75 -5.56 -8.26
C LEU A 172 -13.55 -6.54 -9.42
N ARG A 173 -13.30 -6.03 -10.64
CA ARG A 173 -13.01 -6.85 -11.82
C ARG A 173 -11.66 -7.55 -11.69
N GLU A 174 -10.62 -6.82 -11.31
CA GLU A 174 -9.27 -7.36 -11.13
C GLU A 174 -9.23 -8.46 -10.08
N PHE A 175 -10.02 -8.33 -9.01
CA PHE A 175 -10.09 -9.32 -7.93
C PHE A 175 -11.06 -10.47 -8.21
N GLY A 176 -11.77 -10.44 -9.34
CA GLY A 176 -12.67 -11.51 -9.77
C GLY A 176 -14.03 -11.53 -9.06
N LEU A 177 -14.46 -10.40 -8.48
CA LEU A 177 -15.77 -10.27 -7.82
C LEU A 177 -16.88 -9.82 -8.79
N CYS A 178 -16.54 -9.22 -9.92
CA CYS A 178 -17.49 -8.86 -10.98
C CYS A 178 -17.13 -9.61 -12.27
N ALA A 179 -18.13 -9.94 -13.08
CA ALA A 179 -17.88 -10.40 -14.44
C ALA A 179 -17.05 -9.37 -15.23
N GLN A 180 -16.09 -9.87 -16.03
CA GLN A 180 -15.47 -9.04 -17.04
C GLN A 180 -16.53 -8.75 -18.10
N SER A 181 -16.79 -7.47 -18.38
CA SER A 181 -17.64 -7.12 -19.52
C SER A 181 -17.00 -7.71 -20.77
N VAL A 182 -17.67 -8.68 -21.39
CA VAL A 182 -17.31 -9.22 -22.70
C VAL A 182 -17.32 -8.02 -23.65
N GLN A 183 -16.15 -7.57 -24.07
CA GLN A 183 -16.03 -6.65 -25.20
C GLN A 183 -16.40 -7.46 -26.44
N THR A 184 -17.68 -7.43 -26.82
CA THR A 184 -18.15 -7.75 -28.17
C THR A 184 -17.68 -6.69 -29.15
#